data_AF-A0A2G2Y6G9-F1
#
_entry.id   AF-A0A2G2Y6G9-F1
#
_cell.length_a   1.000
_cell.length_b   1.000
_cell.length_c   1.000
_cell.angle_alpha   90.00
_cell.angle_beta   90.00
_cell.angle_gamma   90.00
#
_symmetry.space_group_name_H-M   'P 1'
#
loop_
_entity.id
_entity.type
_entity.pdbx_description
1 polymer ?
#
loop_
_entity_poly.entity_id
_entity_poly.type
_entity_poly.pdbx_seq_one_letter_code
_entity_poly.pdbx_strand_id
1 'polypeptide(L)'
;MLRKVVACAGSAVQQQQQPWRTIAWRRSSSVSSAVNSIILRSLKDHYLEVSKMTPPPKVSPPAPFTVVKGALDHGGPVLRRTHGTEEIGISVMRLANIIPGGGGDEEEDGINQLFLHVDISKPGQKKSLHFLCGLYPDALGIHSVSLRPKAESSGLLGVPTNYGGPVFQ
;
A
#
# COMPACT_ATOMS: atom_id res chain seq x y z
N MET A 1 24.68 -45.48 -78.10
CA MET A 1 23.63 -46.49 -78.31
C MET A 1 23.77 -47.58 -77.25
N LEU A 2 22.80 -47.74 -76.35
CA LEU A 2 22.21 -49.03 -75.96
C LEU A 2 21.23 -48.79 -74.82
N ARG A 3 19.96 -49.10 -75.12
CA ARG A 3 18.81 -49.08 -74.23
C ARG A 3 18.84 -50.35 -73.36
N LYS A 4 18.29 -50.26 -72.14
CA LYS A 4 17.39 -51.32 -71.65
C LYS A 4 16.45 -50.78 -70.58
N VAL A 5 15.17 -50.88 -70.91
CA VAL A 5 13.99 -50.70 -70.06
C VAL A 5 13.75 -52.00 -69.32
N VAL A 6 13.40 -51.95 -68.03
CA VAL A 6 12.48 -52.93 -67.42
C VAL A 6 11.67 -52.19 -66.35
N ALA A 7 10.35 -52.24 -66.52
CA ALA A 7 9.34 -51.90 -65.52
C ALA A 7 9.12 -53.09 -64.57
N CYS A 8 8.61 -52.85 -63.36
CA CYS A 8 7.30 -53.35 -62.94
C CYS A 8 7.05 -53.12 -61.43
N ALA A 9 5.87 -52.52 -61.20
CA ALA A 9 4.87 -52.82 -60.17
C ALA A 9 5.30 -52.90 -58.71
N GLY A 10 4.75 -51.96 -57.94
CA GLY A 10 4.82 -51.92 -56.49
C GLY A 10 4.01 -53.04 -55.84
N SER A 11 4.43 -53.36 -54.62
CA SER A 11 3.73 -54.25 -53.71
C SER A 11 3.76 -53.64 -52.32
N ALA A 12 2.60 -53.73 -51.68
CA ALA A 12 2.36 -53.76 -50.25
C ALA A 12 2.87 -52.56 -49.42
N VAL A 13 1.94 -51.65 -49.12
CA VAL A 13 2.04 -50.71 -48.00
C VAL A 13 2.10 -51.55 -46.72
N GLN A 14 3.31 -51.70 -46.22
CA GLN A 14 3.61 -52.41 -44.99
C GLN A 14 3.22 -51.55 -43.79
N GLN A 15 2.46 -52.15 -42.89
CA GLN A 15 2.14 -51.64 -41.56
C GLN A 15 3.37 -51.10 -40.85
N GLN A 16 3.35 -49.82 -40.49
CA GLN A 16 4.01 -49.34 -39.29
C GLN A 16 3.04 -48.44 -38.55
N GLN A 17 2.35 -49.04 -37.58
CA GLN A 17 1.62 -48.32 -36.56
C GLN A 17 2.59 -47.36 -35.86
N GLN A 18 2.35 -46.07 -36.04
CA GLN A 18 2.99 -45.03 -35.25
C GLN A 18 2.47 -45.18 -33.81
N PRO A 19 3.30 -45.54 -32.81
CA PRO A 19 2.84 -45.50 -31.44
C PRO A 19 2.68 -44.03 -31.11
N TRP A 20 1.43 -43.61 -30.92
CA TRP A 20 1.11 -42.32 -30.36
C TRP A 20 1.84 -42.21 -29.03
N ARG A 21 3.00 -41.55 -29.03
CA ARG A 21 3.59 -40.98 -27.84
C ARG A 21 2.63 -39.86 -27.45
N THR A 22 1.57 -40.21 -26.72
CA THR A 22 0.99 -39.28 -25.76
C THR A 22 2.13 -38.98 -24.80
N ILE A 23 2.88 -37.93 -25.12
CA ILE A 23 3.60 -37.18 -24.11
C ILE A 23 2.50 -36.89 -23.09
N ALA A 24 2.57 -37.55 -21.94
CA ALA A 24 1.88 -37.03 -20.78
C ALA A 24 2.51 -35.64 -20.62
N TRP A 25 1.86 -34.63 -21.21
CA TRP A 25 1.96 -33.28 -20.69
C TRP A 25 1.60 -33.49 -19.24
N ARG A 26 2.63 -33.55 -18.38
CA ARG A 26 2.48 -33.06 -17.03
C ARG A 26 1.98 -31.65 -17.29
N ARG A 27 0.66 -31.48 -17.29
CA ARG A 27 0.07 -30.20 -16.93
C ARG A 27 0.77 -29.94 -15.63
N SER A 28 1.72 -29.01 -15.64
CA SER A 28 2.20 -28.40 -14.43
C SER A 28 0.92 -27.85 -13.83
N SER A 29 0.30 -28.64 -12.96
CA SER A 29 -0.90 -28.28 -12.25
C SER A 29 -0.43 -27.23 -11.27
N SER A 30 -0.40 -26.02 -11.82
CA SER A 30 -0.40 -24.72 -11.19
C SER A 30 -0.03 -24.80 -9.71
N VAL A 31 1.27 -24.82 -9.43
CA VAL A 31 1.80 -24.56 -8.07
C VAL A 31 1.17 -23.28 -7.51
N SER A 32 0.89 -22.31 -8.39
CA SER A 32 0.12 -21.10 -8.11
C SER A 32 -1.29 -21.35 -7.56
N SER A 33 -2.06 -22.33 -8.06
CA SER A 33 -3.42 -22.61 -7.57
C SER A 33 -3.45 -23.18 -6.15
N ALA A 34 -2.45 -24.00 -5.78
CA ALA A 34 -2.30 -24.54 -4.43
C ALA A 34 -1.80 -23.48 -3.44
N VAL A 35 -0.89 -22.61 -3.86
CA VAL A 35 -0.43 -21.46 -3.06
C VAL A 35 -1.58 -20.48 -2.84
N ASN A 36 -2.36 -20.18 -3.88
CA ASN A 36 -3.51 -19.27 -3.78
C ASN A 36 -4.58 -19.81 -2.81
N SER A 37 -4.86 -21.12 -2.82
CA SER A 37 -5.85 -21.68 -1.89
C SER A 37 -5.38 -21.64 -0.43
N ILE A 38 -4.07 -21.80 -0.18
CA ILE A 38 -3.48 -21.64 1.16
C ILE A 38 -3.60 -20.19 1.63
N ILE A 39 -3.26 -19.22 0.78
CA ILE A 39 -3.37 -17.79 1.11
C ILE A 39 -4.83 -17.40 1.35
N LEU A 40 -5.75 -17.81 0.47
CA LEU A 40 -7.17 -17.47 0.61
C LEU A 40 -7.80 -18.06 1.86
N ARG A 41 -7.41 -19.30 2.22
CA ARG A 41 -7.83 -19.90 3.48
C ARG A 41 -7.28 -19.12 4.67
N SER A 42 -5.98 -18.79 4.66
CA SER A 42 -5.36 -17.98 5.71
C SER A 42 -6.03 -16.63 5.89
N LEU A 43 -6.32 -15.91 4.79
CA LEU A 43 -7.03 -14.63 4.82
C LEU A 43 -8.45 -14.77 5.36
N LYS A 44 -9.17 -15.82 4.95
CA LYS A 44 -10.52 -16.09 5.45
C LYS A 44 -10.53 -16.37 6.94
N ASP A 45 -9.61 -17.23 7.40
CA ASP A 45 -9.51 -17.62 8.80
C ASP A 45 -9.13 -16.39 9.65
N HIS A 46 -8.14 -15.60 9.21
CA HIS A 46 -7.74 -14.35 9.85
C HIS A 46 -8.88 -13.32 9.88
N TYR A 47 -9.63 -13.15 8.79
CA TYR A 47 -10.78 -12.25 8.76
C TYR A 47 -11.84 -12.68 9.79
N LEU A 48 -12.12 -13.98 9.87
CA LEU A 48 -13.09 -14.51 10.82
C LEU A 48 -12.61 -14.36 12.27
N GLU A 49 -11.31 -14.49 12.52
CA GLU A 49 -10.71 -14.23 13.83
C GLU A 49 -10.83 -12.75 14.22
N VAL A 50 -10.40 -11.82 13.36
CA VAL A 50 -10.48 -10.38 13.60
C VAL A 50 -11.93 -9.92 13.78
N SER A 51 -12.89 -10.51 13.06
CA SER A 51 -14.31 -10.13 13.19
C SER A 51 -14.93 -10.47 14.54
N LYS A 52 -14.34 -11.42 15.30
CA LYS A 52 -14.78 -11.77 16.66
C LYS A 52 -14.21 -10.81 17.70
N MET A 53 -13.20 -10.02 17.36
CA MET A 53 -12.62 -9.04 18.26
C MET A 53 -13.56 -7.84 18.37
N THR A 54 -13.75 -7.34 19.59
CA THR A 54 -14.46 -6.07 19.82
C THR A 54 -13.57 -4.93 19.33
N PRO A 55 -14.01 -4.14 18.32
CA PRO A 55 -13.21 -3.03 17.83
C PRO A 55 -13.05 -1.97 18.93
N PRO A 56 -11.93 -1.22 18.93
CA PRO A 56 -11.78 -0.08 19.82
C PRO A 56 -12.99 0.88 19.70
N PRO A 57 -13.46 1.44 20.82
CA PRO A 57 -14.59 2.35 20.80
C PRO A 57 -14.30 3.54 19.90
N LYS A 58 -15.28 3.91 19.07
CA LYS A 58 -15.17 5.09 18.22
C LYS A 58 -15.26 6.34 19.10
N VAL A 59 -14.12 7.01 19.27
CA VAL A 59 -14.05 8.30 19.95
C VAL A 59 -14.29 9.43 18.94
N SER A 60 -15.17 10.36 19.28
CA SER A 60 -15.32 11.60 18.51
C SER A 60 -14.15 12.53 18.80
N PRO A 61 -13.70 13.35 17.82
CA PRO A 61 -12.68 14.34 18.09
C PRO A 61 -13.18 15.34 19.15
N PRO A 62 -12.26 15.97 19.92
CA PRO A 62 -12.62 17.03 20.84
C PRO A 62 -13.22 18.21 20.08
N ALA A 63 -14.25 18.84 20.65
CA ALA A 63 -14.80 20.07 20.10
C ALA A 63 -13.72 21.18 20.09
N PRO A 64 -13.66 22.04 19.04
CA PRO A 64 -14.56 22.17 17.90
C PRO A 64 -14.03 21.53 16.61
N PHE A 65 -13.25 20.45 16.69
CA PHE A 65 -12.76 19.77 15.50
C PHE A 65 -13.84 18.93 14.83
N THR A 66 -13.83 18.93 13.49
CA THR A 66 -14.74 18.13 12.67
C THR A 66 -13.95 17.14 11.83
N VAL A 67 -14.47 15.92 11.67
CA VAL A 67 -13.87 14.90 10.79
C VAL A 67 -14.30 15.16 9.35
N VAL A 68 -13.34 15.31 8.44
CA VAL A 68 -13.61 15.41 7.00
C VAL A 68 -13.94 14.00 6.47
N LYS A 69 -15.19 13.79 6.07
CA LYS A 69 -15.66 12.52 5.48
C LYS A 69 -14.95 12.26 4.15
N GLY A 70 -14.58 11.01 3.88
CA GLY A 70 -13.88 10.59 2.65
C GLY A 70 -12.38 10.81 2.64
N ALA A 71 -11.81 11.45 3.68
CA ALA A 71 -10.35 11.64 3.76
C ALA A 71 -9.60 10.31 3.99
N LEU A 72 -10.25 9.32 4.62
CA LEU A 72 -9.68 7.99 4.85
C LEU A 72 -9.32 7.27 3.54
N ASP A 73 -10.07 7.52 2.47
CA ASP A 73 -9.95 6.79 1.20
C ASP A 73 -8.73 7.25 0.37
N HIS A 74 -8.16 8.42 0.68
CA HIS A 74 -7.15 9.08 -0.15
C HIS A 74 -5.88 9.52 0.59
N GLY A 75 -5.72 9.20 1.88
CA GLY A 75 -4.53 9.63 2.62
C GLY A 75 -4.68 9.74 4.14
N GLY A 76 -5.83 9.39 4.69
CA GLY A 76 -6.05 9.28 6.14
C GLY A 76 -7.02 10.31 6.70
N PRO A 77 -7.45 10.15 7.96
CA PRO A 77 -8.42 11.03 8.59
C PRO A 77 -7.88 12.45 8.71
N VAL A 78 -8.65 13.44 8.22
CA VAL A 78 -8.33 14.85 8.37
C VAL A 78 -9.31 15.47 9.37
N LEU A 79 -8.78 15.99 10.47
CA LEU A 79 -9.53 16.86 11.39
C LEU A 79 -9.41 18.30 10.91
N ARG A 80 -10.53 19.02 10.91
CA ARG A 80 -10.57 20.40 10.47
C ARG A 80 -11.25 21.30 11.49
N ARG A 81 -10.66 22.48 11.68
CA ARG A 81 -11.17 23.54 12.55
C ARG A 81 -10.84 24.90 11.92
N THR A 82 -11.70 25.88 12.13
CA THR A 82 -11.39 27.29 11.92
C THR A 82 -11.10 27.98 13.25
N HIS A 83 -10.10 28.86 13.27
CA HIS A 83 -9.72 29.65 14.42
C HIS A 83 -9.51 31.10 13.99
N GLY A 84 -10.45 31.99 14.30
CA GLY A 84 -10.46 33.35 13.77
C GLY A 84 -10.52 33.33 12.25
N THR A 85 -9.48 33.83 11.59
CA THR A 85 -9.33 33.82 10.12
C THR A 85 -8.48 32.64 9.62
N GLU A 86 -7.99 31.77 10.48
CA GLU A 86 -7.11 30.65 10.13
C GLU A 86 -7.91 29.36 9.96
N GLU A 87 -7.58 28.58 8.94
CA GLU A 87 -8.07 27.21 8.74
C GLU A 87 -6.96 26.24 9.13
N ILE A 88 -7.26 25.36 10.09
CA ILE A 88 -6.36 24.35 10.63
C ILE A 88 -6.83 22.98 10.14
N GLY A 89 -5.97 22.28 9.41
CA GLY A 89 -6.12 20.89 9.01
C GLY A 89 -5.09 20.01 9.72
N ILE A 90 -5.52 18.89 10.27
CA ILE A 90 -4.65 17.90 10.93
C ILE A 90 -4.86 16.57 10.24
N SER A 91 -3.80 16.00 9.65
CA SER A 91 -3.82 14.66 9.06
C SER A 91 -2.84 13.74 9.77
N VAL A 92 -3.19 12.45 9.84
CA VAL A 92 -2.40 11.43 10.53
C VAL A 92 -1.75 10.50 9.50
N MET A 93 -0.44 10.31 9.59
CA MET A 93 0.33 9.34 8.81
C MET A 93 0.95 8.32 9.74
N ARG A 94 0.81 7.03 9.43
CA ARG A 94 1.47 5.93 10.18
C ARG A 94 2.61 5.37 9.35
N LEU A 95 3.84 5.39 9.88
CA LEU A 95 5.02 4.87 9.17
C LEU A 95 5.17 3.34 9.24
N ALA A 96 4.56 2.72 10.26
CA ALA A 96 4.64 1.27 10.48
C ALA A 96 3.70 0.50 9.53
N ASN A 97 4.25 0.11 8.37
CA ASN A 97 3.90 -1.06 7.53
C ASN A 97 4.93 -1.31 6.39
N ILE A 98 6.07 -0.59 6.32
CA ILE A 98 6.98 -0.66 5.16
C ILE A 98 8.20 -1.59 5.40
N ILE A 99 8.56 -1.89 6.65
CA ILE A 99 9.70 -2.77 6.96
C ILE A 99 9.15 -4.12 7.45
N PRO A 100 9.36 -5.22 6.70
CA PRO A 100 9.04 -6.55 7.20
C PRO A 100 9.94 -6.81 8.41
N GLY A 101 9.35 -7.16 9.55
CA GLY A 101 10.09 -7.48 10.77
C GLY A 101 11.17 -8.53 10.51
N GLY A 102 12.43 -8.08 10.50
CA GLY A 102 13.59 -8.96 10.65
C GLY A 102 13.62 -9.42 12.10
N GLY A 103 13.61 -10.74 12.29
CA GLY A 103 13.49 -11.35 13.61
C GLY A 103 14.66 -11.09 14.54
N GLY A 104 14.41 -11.36 15.82
CA GLY A 104 15.39 -11.34 16.90
C GLY A 104 14.84 -10.54 18.06
N ASP A 105 14.49 -11.25 19.13
CA ASP A 105 14.13 -10.67 20.43
C ASP A 105 15.16 -9.62 20.84
N GLU A 106 14.73 -8.37 20.97
CA GLU A 106 15.28 -7.35 21.85
C GLU A 106 14.34 -6.13 21.82
N GLU A 107 13.60 -5.99 22.92
CA GLU A 107 12.86 -4.80 23.37
C GLU A 107 11.67 -4.31 22.53
N GLU A 108 10.52 -4.44 23.18
CA GLU A 108 9.15 -4.08 22.82
C GLU A 108 8.94 -2.56 22.67
N ASP A 109 9.76 -1.86 21.90
CA ASP A 109 9.55 -0.44 21.54
C ASP A 109 9.33 -0.30 20.04
N GLY A 110 8.39 -1.10 19.53
CA GLY A 110 7.72 -0.87 18.26
C GLY A 110 6.83 0.37 18.35
N ILE A 111 7.43 1.55 18.54
CA ILE A 111 6.74 2.83 18.45
C ILE A 111 6.15 2.88 17.04
N ASN A 112 4.85 2.57 16.94
CA ASN A 112 4.07 2.88 15.76
C ASN A 112 4.18 4.39 15.56
N GLN A 113 5.16 4.82 14.77
CA GLN A 113 5.51 6.23 14.63
C GLN A 113 4.38 6.90 13.86
N LEU A 114 3.40 7.39 14.62
CA LEU A 114 2.30 8.20 14.15
C LEU A 114 2.83 9.62 14.03
N PHE A 115 2.81 10.13 12.80
CA PHE A 115 3.14 11.49 12.49
C PHE A 115 1.85 12.27 12.25
N LEU A 116 1.78 13.47 12.83
CA LEU A 116 0.76 14.44 12.54
C LEU A 116 1.31 15.49 11.59
N HIS A 117 0.59 15.72 10.51
CA HIS A 117 0.78 16.88 9.66
C HIS A 117 -0.26 17.92 10.06
N VAL A 118 0.20 19.09 10.49
CA VAL A 118 -0.68 20.22 10.83
C VAL A 118 -0.47 21.32 9.79
N ASP A 119 -1.49 21.60 9.01
CA ASP A 119 -1.52 22.66 8.02
C ASP A 119 -2.37 23.82 8.53
N ILE A 120 -1.78 25.02 8.58
CA ILE A 120 -2.47 26.26 8.96
C ILE A 120 -2.45 27.20 7.76
N SER A 121 -3.63 27.56 7.27
CA SER A 121 -3.77 28.46 6.12
C SER A 121 -4.58 29.72 6.46
N LYS A 122 -4.31 30.80 5.74
CA LYS A 122 -5.00 32.09 5.87
C LYS A 122 -5.63 32.51 4.55
N PRO A 123 -6.78 33.21 4.57
CA PRO A 123 -7.36 33.80 3.37
C PRO A 123 -6.38 34.82 2.77
N GLY A 124 -6.26 34.83 1.45
CA GLY A 124 -5.35 35.73 0.72
C GLY A 124 -3.88 35.31 0.71
N GLN A 125 -3.48 34.29 1.47
CA GLN A 125 -2.11 33.77 1.43
C GLN A 125 -1.98 32.56 0.51
N LYS A 126 -0.94 32.57 -0.34
CA LYS A 126 -0.60 31.46 -1.25
C LYS A 126 0.15 30.31 -0.57
N LYS A 127 0.67 30.54 0.64
CA LYS A 127 1.43 29.58 1.42
C LYS A 127 0.68 29.25 2.71
N SER A 128 0.78 28.02 3.17
CA SER A 128 0.37 27.55 4.48
C SER A 128 1.59 27.26 5.35
N LEU A 129 1.40 27.40 6.66
CA LEU A 129 2.36 26.95 7.66
C LEU A 129 2.11 25.47 7.93
N HIS A 130 3.14 24.66 7.77
CA HIS A 130 3.09 23.21 7.93
C HIS A 130 3.98 22.79 9.10
N PHE A 131 3.41 22.04 10.04
CA PHE A 131 4.15 21.36 11.10
C PHE A 131 4.14 19.86 10.84
N LEU A 132 5.32 19.25 10.98
CA LEU A 132 5.44 17.80 11.14
C LEU A 132 5.66 17.53 12.62
N CYS A 133 4.76 16.76 13.23
CA CYS A 133 4.86 16.41 14.64
C CYS A 133 4.90 14.89 14.83
N GLY A 134 5.74 14.42 15.75
CA GLY A 134 5.71 13.05 16.26
C GLY A 134 4.80 12.94 17.47
N LEU A 135 3.98 11.88 17.51
CA LEU A 135 3.18 11.54 18.69
C LEU A 135 3.93 10.56 19.60
N TYR A 136 4.12 10.97 20.84
CA TYR A 136 4.66 10.16 21.93
C TYR A 136 3.51 9.81 22.91
N PRO A 137 3.70 8.82 23.81
CA PRO A 137 2.64 8.40 24.74
C PRO A 137 2.06 9.53 25.60
N ASP A 138 2.87 10.52 25.97
CA ASP A 138 2.53 11.62 26.88
C ASP A 138 2.72 13.02 26.28
N ALA A 139 3.27 13.12 25.06
CA ALA A 139 3.68 14.39 24.48
C ALA A 139 3.55 14.44 22.95
N LEU A 140 3.55 15.67 22.43
CA LEU A 140 3.66 15.97 21.01
C LEU A 140 4.99 16.68 20.77
N GLY A 141 5.88 16.06 19.98
CA GLY A 141 7.14 16.68 19.57
C GLY A 141 7.01 17.33 18.19
N ILE A 142 7.46 18.57 18.05
CA ILE A 142 7.54 19.25 16.75
C ILE A 142 8.87 18.84 16.10
N HIS A 143 8.82 18.17 14.97
CA HIS A 143 10.01 17.72 14.23
C HIS A 143 10.44 18.72 13.16
N SER A 144 9.48 19.39 12.51
CA SER A 144 9.79 20.46 11.55
C SER A 144 8.66 21.46 11.40
N VAL A 145 9.03 22.67 10.99
CA VAL A 145 8.11 23.79 10.72
C VAL A 145 8.50 24.42 9.39
N SER A 146 7.62 24.36 8.39
CA SER A 146 7.92 24.83 7.05
C SER A 146 6.78 25.66 6.47
N LEU A 147 7.09 26.52 5.49
CA LEU A 147 6.07 27.18 4.67
C LEU A 147 5.89 26.39 3.38
N ARG A 148 4.71 25.83 3.16
CA ARG A 148 4.37 25.08 1.94
C ARG A 148 3.41 25.87 1.06
N PRO A 149 3.48 25.77 -0.27
CA PRO A 149 2.40 26.25 -1.12
C PRO A 149 1.07 25.58 -0.71
N LYS A 150 -0.02 26.35 -0.69
CA LYS A 150 -1.34 25.80 -0.40
C LYS A 150 -1.67 24.76 -1.50
N ALA A 151 -1.76 23.49 -1.14
CA ALA A 151 -2.02 22.42 -2.11
C ALA A 151 -3.46 22.53 -2.63
N GLU A 152 -3.60 22.69 -3.94
CA GLU A 152 -4.87 22.53 -4.65
C GLU A 152 -5.16 21.02 -4.74
N SER A 153 -5.91 20.49 -3.77
CA SER A 153 -6.65 19.22 -3.82
C SER A 153 -5.95 17.96 -4.37
N SER A 154 -4.64 17.81 -4.26
CA SER A 154 -3.94 16.61 -4.77
C SER A 154 -3.08 16.00 -3.67
N GLY A 155 -3.55 14.86 -3.17
CA GLY A 155 -2.88 14.04 -2.18
C GLY A 155 -1.59 13.46 -2.71
N LEU A 156 -0.49 14.17 -2.50
CA LEU A 156 0.84 13.59 -2.33
C LEU A 156 1.70 14.69 -1.70
N LEU A 157 2.29 14.41 -0.54
CA LEU A 157 3.28 15.28 0.08
C LEU A 157 4.53 15.31 -0.81
N GLY A 158 4.53 16.20 -1.80
CA GLY A 158 5.70 16.46 -2.62
C GLY A 158 6.88 16.88 -1.74
N VAL A 159 8.09 16.46 -2.12
CA VAL A 159 9.33 16.92 -1.49
C VAL A 159 9.34 18.46 -1.56
N PRO A 160 9.52 19.17 -0.43
CA PRO A 160 9.55 20.62 -0.44
C PRO A 160 10.69 21.11 -1.32
N THR A 161 10.39 21.85 -2.39
CA THR A 161 11.39 22.58 -3.18
C THR A 161 11.80 23.91 -2.52
N ASN A 162 11.15 24.26 -1.42
CA ASN A 162 11.34 25.49 -0.67
C ASN A 162 11.99 25.20 0.69
N TYR A 163 12.49 26.25 1.35
CA TYR A 163 13.09 26.19 2.69
C TYR A 163 12.24 25.36 3.66
N GLY A 164 12.83 24.27 4.17
CA GLY A 164 12.16 23.27 5.02
C GLY A 164 12.02 23.65 6.49
N GLY A 165 12.45 24.86 6.86
CA GLY A 165 12.46 25.31 8.26
C GLY A 165 13.81 25.16 8.94
N PRO A 166 13.91 25.68 10.18
CA PRO A 166 15.06 25.41 11.03
C PRO A 166 15.05 23.95 11.51
N VAL A 167 16.22 23.46 11.92
CA VAL A 167 16.36 22.16 12.57
C VAL A 167 16.03 22.33 14.06
N PHE A 168 15.13 21.47 14.57
CA PHE A 168 14.79 21.42 15.99
C PHE A 168 15.75 20.44 16.70
N GLN A 169 16.15 20.77 17.93
CA GLN A 169 16.99 19.93 18.79
C GLN A 169 16.15 18.93 19.59
#